data_AF-A0A2G9TWQ1-F1
#
_entry.id   AF-A0A2G9TWQ1-F1
#
_cell.length_a   1.000
_cell.length_b   1.000
_cell.length_c   1.000
_cell.angle_alpha   90.00
_cell.angle_beta   90.00
_cell.angle_gamma   90.00
#
_symmetry.space_group_name_H-M   'P 1'
#
loop_
_entity.id
_entity.type
_entity.pdbx_description
1 polymer ?
#
loop_
_entity_poly.entity_id
_entity_poly.type
_entity_poly.pdbx_seq_one_letter_code
_entity_poly.pdbx_strand_id
1 'polypeptide(L)'
;ADNRQLKTETGPMNQYVALWYKHGEPVFGRAFPSPAGKMGLEYQWLPRSQAGGWTLVHVGNAAPVIVVDEKGNEYVGNLNTSLDKASFGFGGKEKAS
;
A
#
# COMPACT_ATOMS: atom_id res chain seq x y z
N ALA A 1 5.58 2.54 -6.31
CA ALA A 1 5.61 2.53 -4.83
C ALA A 1 7.07 2.46 -4.42
N ASP A 2 7.42 2.71 -3.16
CA ASP A 2 8.83 2.68 -2.74
C ASP A 2 9.75 3.60 -3.61
N ASN A 3 9.16 4.69 -4.13
CA ASN A 3 9.77 5.63 -5.09
C ASN A 3 10.49 5.01 -6.31
N ARG A 4 10.14 3.78 -6.69
CA ARG A 4 10.71 3.04 -7.82
C ARG A 4 9.65 2.36 -8.68
N GLN A 5 10.10 1.85 -9.84
CA GLN A 5 9.34 0.85 -10.59
C GLN A 5 9.35 -0.47 -9.81
N LEU A 6 8.19 -1.12 -9.75
CA LEU A 6 8.04 -2.47 -9.22
C LEU A 6 8.26 -3.50 -10.33
N LYS A 7 8.89 -4.63 -10.03
CA LYS A 7 9.03 -5.75 -10.97
C LYS A 7 7.69 -6.47 -11.07
N THR A 8 6.99 -6.42 -12.20
CA THR A 8 5.72 -7.15 -12.39
C THR A 8 5.83 -8.23 -13.46
N GLU A 9 4.84 -9.15 -13.50
CA GLU A 9 4.74 -10.21 -14.52
C GLU A 9 4.74 -9.67 -15.96
N THR A 10 4.28 -8.44 -16.20
CA THR A 10 4.29 -7.78 -17.52
C THR A 10 5.42 -6.76 -17.70
N GLY A 11 6.47 -6.82 -16.86
CA GLY A 11 7.62 -5.93 -16.89
C GLY A 11 7.62 -4.83 -15.81
N PRO A 12 8.67 -4.00 -15.73
CA PRO A 12 8.77 -2.92 -14.75
C PRO A 12 7.71 -1.84 -14.97
N MET A 13 7.03 -1.40 -13.90
CA MET A 13 6.05 -0.31 -13.99
C MET A 13 5.95 0.53 -12.72
N ASN A 14 5.53 1.78 -12.90
CA ASN A 14 5.16 2.67 -11.78
C ASN A 14 3.77 2.29 -11.27
N GLN A 15 3.69 1.98 -9.98
CA GLN A 15 2.42 1.79 -9.26
C GLN A 15 2.30 2.84 -8.15
N TYR A 16 1.09 3.29 -7.84
CA TYR A 16 0.84 4.35 -6.85
C TYR A 16 -0.19 3.87 -5.82
N VAL A 17 -0.14 4.44 -4.61
CA VAL A 17 -1.20 4.20 -3.62
C VAL A 17 -2.47 4.89 -4.10
N ALA A 18 -3.52 4.11 -4.29
CA ALA A 18 -4.86 4.56 -4.60
C ALA A 18 -5.84 3.90 -3.62
N LEU A 19 -7.04 4.47 -3.47
CA LEU A 19 -8.05 3.90 -2.59
C LEU A 19 -9.45 4.17 -3.14
N TRP A 20 -10.34 3.22 -2.88
CA TRP A 20 -11.63 3.11 -3.53
C TRP A 20 -12.65 2.47 -2.57
N TYR A 21 -13.85 3.05 -2.49
CA TYR A 21 -14.97 2.44 -1.76
C TYR A 21 -15.55 1.28 -2.57
N LYS A 22 -15.69 0.11 -1.94
CA LYS A 22 -16.61 -0.94 -2.40
C LYS A 22 -17.47 -1.39 -1.22
N HIS A 23 -18.79 -1.26 -1.35
CA HIS A 23 -19.78 -1.55 -0.29
C HIS A 23 -19.71 -0.70 1.01
N GLY A 24 -19.00 0.43 1.02
CA GLY A 24 -19.14 1.46 2.08
C GLY A 24 -17.89 1.76 2.93
N GLU A 25 -16.81 1.01 2.79
CA GLU A 25 -15.55 1.20 3.54
C GLU A 25 -14.60 2.25 2.88
N PRO A 26 -14.07 3.27 3.61
CA PRO A 26 -13.24 4.39 3.09
C PRO A 26 -11.87 3.99 2.54
N VAL A 27 -11.10 4.75 1.74
CA VAL A 27 -10.98 6.14 1.21
C VAL A 27 -10.26 7.22 2.04
N PHE A 28 -9.46 8.06 1.36
CA PHE A 28 -8.43 8.94 1.93
C PHE A 28 -8.83 10.41 2.11
N GLY A 29 -8.19 11.06 3.10
CA GLY A 29 -8.23 12.50 3.36
C GLY A 29 -7.00 13.28 2.87
N ARG A 30 -6.99 14.59 3.14
CA ARG A 30 -6.05 15.58 2.58
C ARG A 30 -4.91 15.94 3.53
N ALA A 31 -3.66 15.87 3.06
CA ALA A 31 -2.53 16.58 3.65
C ALA A 31 -2.49 18.05 3.17
N PHE A 32 -2.17 18.99 4.06
CA PHE A 32 -2.00 20.41 3.73
C PHE A 32 -0.75 20.97 4.43
N PRO A 33 -0.05 21.95 3.83
CA PRO A 33 1.17 22.50 4.42
C PRO A 33 0.85 23.27 5.71
N SER A 34 1.74 23.14 6.70
CA SER A 34 1.83 24.11 7.79
C SER A 34 2.34 25.45 7.24
N PRO A 35 2.13 26.59 7.95
CA PRO A 35 2.70 27.88 7.55
C PRO A 35 4.23 27.90 7.39
N ALA A 36 4.93 26.88 7.93
CA ALA A 36 6.37 26.69 7.78
C ALA A 36 6.78 25.84 6.55
N GLY A 37 5.83 25.48 5.67
CA GLY A 37 6.09 24.71 4.45
C GLY A 37 6.48 23.24 4.65
N LYS A 38 6.53 22.76 5.90
CA LYS A 38 6.89 21.38 6.25
C LYS A 38 5.64 20.53 6.45
N MET A 39 5.63 19.36 5.82
CA MET A 39 4.80 18.23 6.26
C MET A 39 5.33 17.76 7.63
N GLY A 40 4.46 17.64 8.62
CA GLY A 40 4.82 17.15 9.96
C GLY A 40 4.97 15.63 10.07
N LEU A 41 4.95 14.93 8.93
CA LEU A 41 4.98 13.47 8.81
C LEU A 41 5.81 13.08 7.58
N GLU A 42 6.53 11.97 7.71
CA GLU A 42 7.26 11.30 6.63
C GLU A 42 6.55 9.99 6.26
N TYR A 43 6.77 9.51 5.03
CA TYR A 43 6.23 8.24 4.56
C TYR A 43 7.36 7.35 4.02
N GLN A 44 7.50 6.15 4.59
CA GLN A 44 8.47 5.15 4.14
C GLN A 44 7.79 3.80 3.92
N TRP A 45 8.20 3.10 2.87
CA TRP A 45 7.86 1.68 2.68
C TRP A 45 8.87 0.85 3.46
N LEU A 46 8.39 0.00 4.37
CA LEU A 46 9.23 -0.80 5.26
C LEU A 46 8.74 -2.26 5.25
N PRO A 47 9.65 -3.25 5.34
CA PRO A 47 9.29 -4.60 5.74
C PRO A 47 8.55 -4.53 7.09
N ARG A 48 7.45 -5.27 7.24
CA ARG A 48 6.59 -5.16 8.44
C ARG A 48 7.32 -5.50 9.74
N SER A 49 8.33 -6.37 9.69
CA SER A 49 9.22 -6.68 10.81
C SER A 49 10.16 -5.53 11.22
N GLN A 50 10.28 -4.48 10.41
CA GLN A 50 11.17 -3.33 10.59
C GLN A 50 10.42 -2.02 10.85
N ALA A 51 9.09 -2.05 10.99
CA ALA A 51 8.26 -0.87 11.23
C ALA A 51 8.40 -0.24 12.65
N GLY A 52 9.46 -0.57 13.39
CA GLY A 52 9.65 -0.08 14.76
C GLY A 52 9.71 1.44 14.83
N GLY A 53 8.80 2.06 15.59
CA GLY A 53 8.66 3.52 15.70
C GLY A 53 7.80 4.17 14.60
N TRP A 54 7.41 3.43 13.56
CA TRP A 54 6.53 3.89 12.49
C TRP A 54 5.08 3.46 12.73
N THR A 55 4.13 4.33 12.39
CA THR A 55 2.70 3.99 12.38
C THR A 55 2.29 3.52 10.98
N LEU A 56 1.61 2.38 10.91
CA LEU A 56 1.06 1.87 9.65
C LEU A 56 0.03 2.86 9.08
N VAL A 57 0.15 3.22 7.81
CA VAL A 57 -0.92 3.94 7.10
C VAL A 57 -2.07 2.96 6.89
N HIS A 58 -3.26 3.26 7.42
CA HIS A 58 -4.43 2.40 7.27
C HIS A 58 -5.73 3.21 7.24
N VAL A 59 -6.80 2.56 6.77
CA VAL A 59 -8.17 3.07 6.70
C VAL A 59 -9.10 1.93 7.09
N GLY A 60 -9.73 2.03 8.26
CA GLY A 60 -10.39 0.87 8.89
C GLY A 60 -9.40 -0.28 9.04
N ASN A 61 -9.74 -1.46 8.53
CA ASN A 61 -8.84 -2.62 8.48
C ASN A 61 -8.00 -2.72 7.20
N ALA A 62 -8.06 -1.74 6.28
CA ALA A 62 -7.34 -1.76 5.00
C ALA A 62 -6.03 -0.95 5.09
N ALA A 63 -4.90 -1.53 4.67
CA ALA A 63 -3.61 -0.84 4.60
C ALA A 63 -2.90 -1.13 3.26
N PRO A 64 -2.23 -0.15 2.63
CA PRO A 64 -1.44 -0.40 1.43
C PRO A 64 -0.20 -1.24 1.77
N VAL A 65 0.05 -2.29 0.97
CA VAL A 65 1.19 -3.21 1.14
C VAL A 65 1.80 -3.52 -0.23
N ILE A 66 3.10 -3.83 -0.28
CA ILE A 66 3.71 -4.46 -1.45
C ILE A 66 3.68 -5.97 -1.22
N VAL A 67 2.89 -6.69 -2.02
CA VAL A 67 2.85 -8.15 -2.03
C VAL A 67 3.92 -8.65 -2.99
N VAL A 68 4.67 -9.67 -2.57
CA VAL A 68 5.68 -10.35 -3.40
C VAL A 68 5.16 -11.76 -3.69
N ASP A 69 4.97 -12.12 -4.96
CA ASP A 69 4.55 -13.46 -5.35
C ASP A 69 5.71 -14.48 -5.33
N GLU A 70 5.39 -15.77 -5.50
CA GLU A 70 6.36 -16.88 -5.51
C GLU A 70 7.46 -16.75 -6.60
N LYS A 71 7.22 -15.93 -7.64
CA LYS A 71 8.18 -15.64 -8.72
C LYS A 71 9.00 -14.35 -8.43
N GLY A 72 8.81 -13.75 -7.26
CA GLY A 72 9.41 -12.50 -6.85
C GLY A 72 8.91 -11.30 -7.67
N ASN A 73 7.66 -11.30 -8.14
CA ASN A 73 7.02 -10.10 -8.69
C ASN A 73 6.29 -9.33 -7.59
N GLU A 74 6.22 -8.02 -7.75
CA GLU A 74 5.81 -7.07 -6.74
C GLU A 74 4.53 -6.31 -7.17
N TYR A 75 3.54 -6.26 -6.28
CA TYR A 75 2.25 -5.61 -6.55
C TYR A 75 1.85 -4.74 -5.36
N VAL A 76 1.42 -3.51 -5.61
CA VAL A 76 0.70 -2.72 -4.62
C VAL A 76 -0.66 -3.38 -4.41
N GLY A 77 -0.91 -3.79 -3.18
CA GLY A 77 -2.10 -4.50 -2.76
C GLY A 77 -2.67 -3.94 -1.45
N ASN A 78 -3.62 -4.67 -0.90
CA ASN A 78 -4.28 -4.38 0.35
C ASN A 78 -3.93 -5.44 1.40
N LEU A 79 -3.47 -5.00 2.57
CA LEU A 79 -3.41 -5.78 3.79
C LEU A 79 -4.71 -5.56 4.57
N ASN A 80 -5.49 -6.61 4.79
CA ASN A 80 -6.54 -6.63 5.79
C ASN A 80 -5.91 -6.90 7.17
N THR A 81 -5.82 -5.88 8.01
CA THR A 81 -5.14 -5.93 9.32
C THR A 81 -5.90 -6.75 10.37
N SER A 82 -7.23 -6.90 10.25
CA SER A 82 -8.03 -7.74 11.16
C SER A 82 -7.94 -9.24 10.86
N LEU A 83 -7.59 -9.60 9.62
CA LEU A 83 -7.41 -10.99 9.17
C LEU A 83 -5.93 -11.36 8.98
N ASP A 84 -5.03 -10.40 9.20
CA ASP A 84 -3.61 -10.44 8.89
C ASP A 84 -3.26 -10.94 7.47
N LYS A 85 -4.09 -10.59 6.49
CA LYS A 85 -4.08 -11.18 5.14
C LYS A 85 -3.87 -10.14 4.06
N ALA A 86 -2.93 -10.40 3.13
CA ALA A 86 -2.68 -9.53 1.99
C ALA A 86 -3.38 -10.04 0.71
N SER A 87 -3.78 -9.11 -0.17
CA SER A 87 -4.27 -9.42 -1.51
C SER A 87 -3.93 -8.33 -2.52
N PHE A 88 -3.92 -8.67 -3.80
CA PHE A 88 -3.68 -7.75 -4.91
C PHE A 88 -4.54 -8.09 -6.13
N GLY A 89 -4.85 -7.09 -6.96
CA GLY A 89 -5.59 -7.29 -8.21
C GLY A 89 -4.65 -7.67 -9.35
N PHE A 90 -4.92 -8.77 -10.06
CA PHE A 90 -4.21 -9.14 -11.27
C PHE A 90 -5.09 -9.93 -12.24
N GLY A 91 -5.03 -9.60 -13.54
CA GLY A 91 -5.78 -10.33 -14.58
C GLY A 91 -7.30 -10.34 -14.38
N GLY A 92 -7.86 -9.26 -13.83
CA GLY A 92 -9.30 -9.15 -13.51
C GLY A 92 -9.76 -9.96 -12.29
N LYS A 93 -8.85 -10.54 -11.51
CA LYS A 93 -9.14 -11.31 -10.29
C LYS A 93 -8.40 -10.71 -9.09
N GLU A 94 -8.94 -10.92 -7.90
CA GLU A 94 -8.19 -10.78 -6.66
C GLU A 94 -7.33 -12.03 -6.44
N LYS A 95 -6.05 -11.84 -6.14
CA LYS A 95 -5.11 -12.86 -5.69
C LYS A 95 -4.79 -12.60 -4.22
N ALA A 96 -4.98 -13.61 -3.37
CA ALA A 96 -4.50 -13.57 -1.99
C ALA A 96 -3.02 -13.98 -1.92
N SER A 97 -2.34 -13.51 -0.88
CA SER A 97 -1.04 -14.00 -0.39
C SER A 97 -1.16 -14.48 1.05
#